data_AF-A0A8S3C1B2-F1
#
_entry.id   AF-A0A8S3C1B2-F1
#
_cell.length_a   1.000
_cell.length_b   1.000
_cell.length_c   1.000
_cell.angle_alpha   90.00
_cell.angle_beta   90.00
_cell.angle_gamma   90.00
#
_symmetry.space_group_name_H-M   'P 1'
#
loop_
_entity.id
_entity.type
_entity.pdbx_description
1 polymer ?
#
loop_
_entity_poly.entity_id
_entity_poly.type
_entity_poly.pdbx_seq_one_letter_code
_entity_poly.pdbx_strand_id
1 'polypeptide(L)' 'MLESYTNLGPIVDMCVVDLERQGRQLITCSGNGKDSSLRFIRTGIGIHEHASIDLRNI' A
#
# COMPACT_ATOMS: atom_id res chain seq x y z
N MET A 1 -22.98 6.59 -11.54
CA MET A 1 -22.19 6.27 -10.34
C MET A 1 -21.12 7.33 -10.21
N LEU A 2 -20.88 7.89 -9.02
CA LEU A 2 -19.84 8.90 -8.82
C LEU A 2 -18.50 8.21 -8.60
N GLU A 3 -17.45 8.66 -9.26
CA GLU A 3 -16.09 8.13 -9.07
C GLU A 3 -15.42 8.76 -7.85
N SER A 4 -14.50 8.02 -7.23
CA SER A 4 -13.65 8.50 -6.15
C SER A 4 -12.19 8.37 -6.56
N TYR A 5 -11.41 9.44 -6.36
CA TYR A 5 -9.98 9.47 -6.68
C TYR A 5 -9.17 9.49 -5.39
N THR A 6 -8.01 8.83 -5.40
CA THR A 6 -7.11 8.82 -4.24
C THR A 6 -6.49 10.19 -4.05
N ASN A 7 -6.53 10.71 -2.81
CA ASN A 7 -5.83 11.91 -2.40
C ASN A 7 -4.94 11.60 -1.19
N LEU A 8 -3.64 11.87 -1.31
CA LEU A 8 -2.67 11.67 -0.23
C LEU A 8 -2.56 12.88 0.70
N GLY A 9 -3.10 14.04 0.28
CA GLY A 9 -2.91 15.31 0.96
C GLY A 9 -4.00 15.65 1.99
N PRO A 10 -3.66 16.42 3.04
CA PRO A 10 -2.29 16.76 3.46
C PRO A 10 -1.55 15.53 4.01
N ILE A 11 -0.25 15.41 3.75
CA ILE A 11 0.63 14.44 4.44
C ILE A 11 1.17 15.15 5.67
N VAL A 12 0.78 14.69 6.86
CA VAL A 12 1.18 15.28 8.14
C VAL A 12 2.53 14.73 8.61
N ASP A 13 2.75 13.43 8.40
CA ASP A 13 3.99 12.74 8.71
C ASP A 13 4.14 11.51 7.81
N MET A 14 5.37 10.99 7.69
CA MET A 14 5.65 9.78 6.92
C MET A 14 6.87 9.03 7.43
N CYS A 15 6.86 7.70 7.30
CA CYS A 15 8.01 6.86 7.60
C CYS A 15 8.27 5.87 6.47
N VAL A 16 9.56 5.60 6.21
CA VAL A 16 9.99 4.57 5.26
C VAL A 16 10.21 3.28 6.03
N VAL A 17 9.60 2.19 5.57
CA VAL A 17 9.66 0.88 6.21
C VAL A 17 10.11 -0.15 5.18
N ASP A 18 10.97 -1.08 5.58
CA ASP A 18 11.32 -2.26 4.79
C ASP A 18 10.52 -3.45 5.34
N LEU A 19 9.31 -3.62 4.82
CA LEU A 19 8.47 -4.76 5.13
C LEU A 19 8.80 -5.87 4.12
N GLU A 20 9.13 -7.05 4.63
CA GLU A 20 9.32 -8.29 3.88
C GLU A 20 10.60 -8.45 3.03
N ARG A 21 11.62 -7.58 3.17
CA ARG A 21 12.85 -7.60 2.33
C ARG A 21 12.56 -7.49 0.83
N GLN A 22 11.33 -7.16 0.45
CA GLN A 22 10.87 -6.98 -0.93
C GLN A 22 11.03 -5.53 -1.41
N GLY A 23 11.49 -4.63 -0.53
CA GLY A 23 11.84 -3.26 -0.87
C GLY A 23 11.29 -2.23 0.11
N ARG A 24 11.76 -0.99 -0.06
CA ARG A 24 11.36 0.16 0.76
C ARG A 24 9.93 0.59 0.41
N GLN A 25 9.09 0.72 1.43
CA GLN A 25 7.72 1.20 1.36
C GLN A 25 7.58 2.49 2.15
N LEU A 26 6.61 3.33 1.78
CA LEU A 26 6.30 4.56 2.52
C LEU A 26 4.94 4.44 3.18
N ILE A 27 4.87 4.73 4.47
CA ILE A 27 3.62 4.88 5.21
C ILE A 27 3.43 6.36 5.48
N THR A 28 2.27 6.91 5.15
CA THR A 28 1.94 8.33 5.37
C THR A 28 0.71 8.49 6.24
N CYS A 29 0.73 9.47 7.14
CA CYS A 29 -0.45 10.02 7.80
C CYS A 29 -1.08 11.06 6.87
N SER A 30 -2.16 10.70 6.19
CA SER A 30 -2.77 11.48 5.11
C SER A 30 -4.18 11.97 5.46
N GLY A 31 -4.55 13.15 4.97
CA GLY A 31 -5.87 13.73 5.19
C GLY A 31 -5.97 14.52 6.50
N ASN A 32 -7.17 15.02 6.81
CA ASN A 32 -7.46 15.74 8.04
C ASN A 32 -8.89 15.46 8.51
N GLY A 33 -9.12 15.50 9.82
CA GLY A 33 -10.43 15.27 10.43
C GLY A 33 -11.05 13.93 9.98
N LYS A 34 -12.28 14.00 9.47
CA LYS A 34 -13.05 12.82 9.04
C LYS A 34 -12.44 12.05 7.86
N ASP A 35 -11.59 12.71 7.08
CA ASP A 35 -10.95 12.12 5.89
C ASP A 35 -9.50 11.69 6.17
N SER A 36 -9.11 11.61 7.45
CA SER A 36 -7.79 11.13 7.87
C SER A 36 -7.64 9.62 7.67
N SER A 37 -6.47 9.20 7.20
CA SER A 37 -6.16 7.82 6.84
C SER A 37 -4.65 7.57 6.85
N LEU A 38 -4.25 6.32 7.09
CA LEU A 38 -2.89 5.86 6.78
C LEU A 38 -2.85 5.38 5.33
N ARG A 39 -1.81 5.73 4.58
CA ARG A 39 -1.62 5.28 3.20
C ARG A 39 -0.29 4.54 3.07
N PHE A 40 -0.35 3.37 2.45
CA PHE A 40 0.81 2.53 2.16
C PHE A 40 1.17 2.68 0.68
N ILE A 41 2.34 3.22 0.41
CA ILE A 41 2.83 3.51 -0.94
C ILE A 41 4.00 2.57 -1.21
N ARG A 42 3.83 1.72 -2.22
CA ARG A 42 4.84 0.76 -2.67
C ARG A 42 5.06 0.91 -4.17
N THR A 43 6.29 0.75 -4.62
CA THR A 43 6.61 0.66 -6.05
C THR A 43 6.20 -0.70 -6.61
N GLY A 44 5.52 -0.70 -7.76
CA GLY A 44 5.12 -1.92 -8.48
C GLY A 44 3.72 -2.44 -8.13
N ILE A 45 3.35 -3.55 -8.76
CA ILE A 45 2.03 -4.18 -8.64
C ILE A 45 2.14 -5.41 -7.75
N GLY A 46 1.15 -5.59 -6.85
CA GLY A 46 1.11 -6.73 -5.93
C GLY A 46 0.17 -7.78 -6.51
N ILE A 47 0.53 -9.05 -6.40
CA ILE A 47 -0.34 -10.17 -6.76
C ILE A 47 -0.79 -10.81 -5.46
N HIS A 48 -2.11 -10.92 -5.28
CA HIS A 48 -2.67 -11.68 -4.17
C HIS A 48 -2.73 -13.15 -4.57
N GLU A 49 -1.85 -13.96 -3.98
CA GLU A 49 -1.88 -15.41 -4.15
C GLU A 49 -3.10 -15.98 -3.42
N HIS A 50 -4.09 -16.48 -4.17
CA HIS A 50 -5.29 -17.10 -3.59
C HIS A 50 -5.10 -18.60 -3.31
N ALA A 51 -4.19 -19.25 -4.03
CA ALA A 51 -3.84 -20.64 -3.86
C ALA A 51 -2.41 -20.87 -4.35
N SER A 52 -1.68 -21.73 -3.64
CA SER A 52 -0.36 -22.23 -4.03
C SER A 52 -0.43 -23.75 -4.14
N ILE A 53 0.06 -24.31 -5.24
CA ILE A 53 0.09 -25.76 -5.46
C ILE A 53 1.55 -26.18 -5.65
N ASP A 54 2.04 -27.07 -4.79
CA ASP A 54 3.38 -27.68 -4.92
C ASP A 54 3.34 -28.76 -6.02
N LEU A 55 3.59 -28.34 -7.26
CA LEU A 55 3.74 -29.24 -8.39
C LEU A 55 5.20 -29.67 -8.49
N ARG A 56 5.53 -30.82 -7.89
CA ARG A 56 6.83 -31.45 -8.11
C ARG A 56 6.84 -32.04 -9.52
N ASN A 57 7.66 -31.45 -10.40
CA ASN A 57 7.94 -31.85 -11.80
C ASN A 57 7.04 -31.23 -12.89
N ILE A 58 6.49 -30.04 -12.65
CA ILE A 58 6.34 -29.01 -13.70
C ILE A 58 7.29 -27.86 -13.34
#